data_AF-A0AAN8V0Z5-F1
#
_entry.id   AF-A0AAN8V0Z5-F1
#
_cell.length_a   1.000
_cell.length_b   1.000
_cell.length_c   1.000
_cell.angle_alpha   90.00
_cell.angle_beta   90.00
_cell.angle_gamma   90.00
#
_symmetry.space_group_name_H-M   'P 1'
#
loop_
_entity.id
_entity.type
_entity.pdbx_description
1 polymer ?
#
loop_
_entity_poly.entity_id
_entity_poly.type
_entity_poly.pdbx_seq_one_letter_code
_entity_poly.pdbx_strand_id
1 'polypeptide(L)'
;MASEVVKRAVCGCCGIWEECTLDYIGWVEEKYGGVWVCGLCEEAIKDEQARLGVEVGVALRLHAMFRETVSSNNDDPPSVCIAHSLIQLIKKIISSSSSSSSSSSSSSSVNASPS
;
A
#
# COMPACT_ATOMS: atom_id res chain seq x y z
N MET A 1 39.90 -13.73 -11.49
CA MET A 1 38.57 -13.54 -10.89
C MET A 1 38.49 -12.08 -10.50
N ALA A 2 37.77 -11.25 -11.28
CA ALA A 2 37.54 -9.87 -10.86
C ALA A 2 36.72 -9.95 -9.56
N SER A 3 37.27 -9.42 -8.47
CA SER A 3 36.50 -9.26 -7.24
C SER A 3 35.41 -8.25 -7.55
N GLU A 4 34.16 -8.69 -7.56
CA GLU A 4 33.03 -7.80 -7.75
C GLU A 4 32.99 -6.81 -6.58
N VAL A 5 32.99 -5.51 -6.88
CA VAL A 5 33.02 -4.47 -5.86
C VAL A 5 31.61 -4.30 -5.32
N VAL A 6 31.40 -4.78 -4.10
CA VAL A 6 30.15 -4.67 -3.35
C VAL A 6 30.19 -3.43 -2.45
N LYS A 7 29.07 -2.70 -2.36
CA LYS A 7 28.86 -1.59 -1.44
C LYS A 7 27.63 -1.81 -0.59
N ARG A 8 27.65 -1.20 0.60
CA ARG A 8 26.48 -1.08 1.45
C ARG A 8 25.60 0.07 0.95
N ALA A 9 24.36 -0.22 0.61
CA ALA A 9 23.38 0.77 0.18
C ALA A 9 22.17 0.78 1.12
N VAL A 10 21.74 1.96 1.54
CA VAL A 10 20.61 2.13 2.48
C VAL A 10 19.38 2.48 1.68
N CYS A 11 18.31 1.69 1.82
CA CYS A 11 17.07 1.91 1.08
C CYS A 11 16.41 3.24 1.49
N GLY A 12 16.08 4.06 0.50
CA GLY A 12 15.38 5.33 0.70
C GLY A 12 13.95 5.20 1.24
N CYS A 13 13.36 3.99 1.21
CA CYS A 13 12.00 3.74 1.72
C CYS A 13 12.00 3.16 3.15
N CYS A 14 12.88 2.20 3.47
CA CYS A 14 12.92 1.53 4.79
C CYS A 14 13.97 2.05 5.76
N GLY A 15 15.08 2.59 5.24
CA GLY A 15 16.33 2.68 6.00
C GLY A 15 17.05 1.34 6.24
N ILE A 16 16.56 0.21 5.69
CA ILE A 16 17.27 -1.08 5.73
C ILE A 16 18.43 -0.99 4.75
N TRP A 17 19.59 -1.53 5.14
CA TRP A 17 20.75 -1.62 4.27
C TRP A 17 20.91 -3.01 3.68
N GLU A 18 21.47 -3.05 2.46
CA GLU A 18 21.84 -4.28 1.76
C GLU A 18 23.27 -4.14 1.21
N GLU A 19 23.95 -5.28 1.02
CA GLU A 19 25.22 -5.35 0.31
C GLU A 19 24.94 -5.69 -1.16
N CYS A 20 25.27 -4.75 -2.04
CA CYS A 20 24.95 -4.84 -3.46
C CYS A 20 26.11 -4.42 -4.34
N THR A 21 26.15 -4.97 -5.55
CA THR A 21 27.17 -4.65 -6.54
C THR A 21 26.90 -3.26 -7.11
N LEU A 22 27.94 -2.55 -7.51
CA LEU A 22 27.79 -1.18 -8.02
C LEU A 22 26.85 -1.09 -9.22
N ASP A 23 26.93 -2.07 -10.12
CA ASP A 23 26.10 -2.13 -11.32
C ASP A 23 24.63 -2.33 -10.96
N TYR A 24 24.34 -3.19 -9.98
CA TYR A 24 22.97 -3.40 -9.51
C TYR A 24 22.42 -2.14 -8.82
N ILE A 25 23.22 -1.45 -8.01
CA ILE A 25 22.84 -0.17 -7.40
C ILE A 25 22.45 0.85 -8.47
N GLY A 26 23.29 1.02 -9.49
CA GLY A 26 23.02 1.97 -10.57
C GLY A 26 21.75 1.65 -11.35
N TRP A 27 21.51 0.37 -11.67
CA TRP A 27 20.29 -0.05 -12.37
C TRP A 27 19.01 0.22 -11.57
N VAL A 28 19.03 -0.06 -10.26
CA VAL A 28 17.89 0.22 -9.39
C VAL A 28 17.66 1.73 -9.29
N GLU A 29 18.72 2.51 -9.06
CA GLU A 29 18.60 3.97 -8.97
C GLU A 29 18.04 4.58 -10.26
N GLU A 30 18.49 4.13 -11.44
CA GLU A 30 17.93 4.57 -12.73
C GLU A 30 16.42 4.29 -12.82
N LYS A 31 15.99 3.10 -12.41
CA LYS A 31 14.59 2.66 -12.45
C LYS A 31 13.69 3.42 -11.48
N TYR A 32 14.21 3.83 -10.32
CA TYR A 32 13.45 4.44 -9.22
C TYR A 32 13.77 5.92 -9.00
N GLY A 33 14.19 6.64 -10.06
CA GLY A 33 14.32 8.09 -10.03
C GLY A 33 15.49 8.59 -9.17
N GLY A 34 16.60 7.85 -9.17
CA GLY A 34 17.81 8.14 -8.40
C GLY A 34 17.77 7.63 -6.96
N VAL A 35 16.76 6.85 -6.58
CA VAL A 35 16.62 6.32 -5.22
C VAL A 35 16.93 4.83 -5.20
N TRP A 36 17.89 4.44 -4.37
CA TRP A 36 18.12 3.03 -4.07
C TRP A 36 16.96 2.45 -3.25
N VAL A 37 16.37 1.35 -3.73
CA VAL A 37 15.33 0.57 -3.03
C VAL A 37 15.80 -0.85 -2.77
N CYS A 38 15.55 -1.36 -1.56
CA CYS A 38 15.88 -2.74 -1.23
C CYS A 38 14.97 -3.71 -2.00
N GLY A 39 15.39 -4.97 -2.10
CA GLY A 39 14.64 -5.99 -2.86
C GLY A 39 13.18 -6.14 -2.41
N LEU A 40 12.90 -6.02 -1.11
CA LEU A 40 11.53 -6.09 -0.58
C LEU A 40 10.67 -4.87 -0.93
N CYS A 41 11.26 -3.67 -0.93
CA CYS A 41 10.57 -2.46 -1.35
C CYS A 41 10.33 -2.45 -2.85
N GLU A 42 11.29 -2.94 -3.65
CA GLU A 42 11.10 -3.10 -5.09
C GLU A 42 9.88 -3.98 -5.41
N GLU A 43 9.74 -5.14 -4.77
CA GLU A 43 8.57 -6.02 -4.98
C GLU A 43 7.26 -5.35 -4.53
N ALA A 44 7.26 -4.64 -3.40
CA ALA A 44 6.09 -3.91 -2.94
C ALA A 44 5.69 -2.77 -3.90
N ILE A 45 6.65 -2.06 -4.48
CA ILE A 45 6.38 -1.00 -5.46
C ILE A 45 5.86 -1.59 -6.77
N LYS A 46 6.40 -2.73 -7.22
CA LYS A 46 5.87 -3.46 -8.39
C LYS A 46 4.43 -3.90 -8.17
N ASP A 47 4.11 -4.42 -6.98
CA ASP A 47 2.74 -4.79 -6.62
C ASP A 47 1.81 -3.56 -6.64
N GLU A 48 2.21 -2.44 -6.04
CA GLU A 48 1.43 -1.20 -6.05
C GLU A 48 1.20 -0.68 -7.48
N GLN A 49 2.24 -0.76 -8.31
CA GLN A 49 2.17 -0.39 -9.72
C GLN A 49 1.13 -1.23 -10.47
N ALA A 50 1.16 -2.56 -10.28
CA ALA A 50 0.23 -3.49 -10.92
C ALA A 50 -1.20 -3.33 -10.38
N ARG A 51 -1.35 -3.15 -9.06
CA ARG A 51 -2.63 -3.05 -8.35
C ARG A 51 -3.38 -1.77 -8.68
N LEU A 52 -2.67 -0.66 -8.89
CA LEU A 52 -3.27 0.64 -9.18
C LEU A 52 -3.20 1.05 -10.66
N GLY A 53 -2.39 0.37 -11.48
CA GLY A 53 -2.18 0.76 -12.88
C GLY A 53 -1.50 2.12 -13.02
N VAL A 54 -0.60 2.47 -12.10
CA VAL A 54 0.11 3.76 -12.08
C VAL A 54 1.54 3.63 -12.58
N GLU A 55 2.21 4.74 -12.84
CA GLU A 55 3.63 4.76 -13.18
C GLU A 55 4.51 4.39 -11.97
N VAL A 56 5.69 3.82 -12.20
CA VAL A 56 6.65 3.41 -11.16
C VAL A 56 6.98 4.55 -10.19
N GLY A 57 7.15 5.79 -10.67
CA GLY A 57 7.42 6.94 -9.81
C GLY A 57 6.25 7.30 -8.89
N VAL A 58 5.00 7.08 -9.33
CA VAL A 58 3.80 7.26 -8.49
C VAL A 58 3.73 6.15 -7.46
N ALA A 59 3.91 4.89 -7.88
CA ALA A 59 3.91 3.73 -6.98
C ALA A 59 4.99 3.85 -5.89
N LEU A 60 6.20 4.31 -6.25
CA LEU A 60 7.29 4.59 -5.31
C LEU A 60 6.88 5.63 -4.25
N ARG A 61 6.28 6.75 -4.67
CA ARG A 61 5.82 7.79 -3.73
C ARG A 61 4.73 7.28 -2.80
N LEU A 62 3.75 6.53 -3.31
CA LEU A 62 2.71 5.92 -2.48
C LEU A 62 3.29 4.96 -1.45
N HIS A 63 4.25 4.12 -1.87
CA HIS A 63 4.94 3.22 -0.98
C HIS A 63 5.74 3.96 0.11
N ALA A 64 6.51 4.99 -0.27
CA ALA A 64 7.27 5.80 0.67
C ALA A 64 6.36 6.49 1.70
N MET A 65 5.27 7.12 1.25
CA MET A 65 4.28 7.75 2.15
C MET A 65 3.66 6.74 3.11
N PHE A 66 3.28 5.56 2.61
CA PHE A 66 2.75 4.49 3.47
C PHE A 66 3.76 4.10 4.56
N ARG A 67 5.02 3.91 4.17
CA ARG A 67 6.09 3.56 5.12
C ARG A 67 6.38 4.65 6.13
N GLU A 68 6.38 5.92 5.73
CA GLU A 68 6.50 7.05 6.64
C GLU A 68 5.36 7.06 7.66
N THR A 69 4.12 6.89 7.19
CA THR A 69 2.94 6.86 8.07
C THR A 69 3.03 5.72 9.09
N VAL A 70 3.44 4.52 8.66
CA VAL A 70 3.63 3.38 9.58
C VAL A 70 4.83 3.61 10.52
N SER A 71 5.87 4.29 10.04
CA SER A 71 7.08 4.57 10.84
C SER A 71 6.81 5.63 11.91
N SER A 72 6.11 6.72 11.58
CA SER A 72 5.67 7.72 12.56
C SER A 72 4.72 7.14 13.60
N ASN A 73 3.90 6.16 13.21
CA ASN A 73 3.06 5.42 14.15
C ASN A 73 3.86 4.44 15.04
N ASN A 74 5.16 4.21 14.81
CA ASN A 74 5.99 3.42 15.73
C ASN A 74 6.47 4.23 16.96
N ASP A 75 6.37 5.57 16.93
CA ASP A 75 6.54 6.41 18.12
C ASP A 75 5.27 6.41 18.99
N ASP A 76 4.13 6.02 18.42
CA ASP A 76 2.92 5.85 19.17
C ASP A 76 2.97 4.59 20.03
N PRO A 77 2.44 4.64 21.27
CA PRO A 77 2.34 3.44 22.08
C PRO A 77 1.47 2.40 21.34
N PRO A 78 1.75 1.09 21.48
CA PRO A 78 1.07 0.03 20.75
C PRO A 78 -0.47 0.07 20.84
N SER A 79 -1.02 0.68 21.89
CA SER A 79 -2.45 0.95 22.06
C SER A 79 -3.05 1.84 20.95
N VAL A 80 -2.30 2.81 20.43
CA VAL A 80 -2.75 3.73 19.36
C VAL A 80 -2.80 3.01 18.02
N CYS A 81 -1.80 2.18 17.70
CA CYS A 81 -1.81 1.32 16.51
C CYS A 81 -2.99 0.35 16.52
N ILE A 82 -3.28 -0.25 17.68
CA ILE A 82 -4.45 -1.13 17.87
C ILE A 82 -5.75 -0.33 17.70
N ALA A 83 -5.86 0.84 18.34
CA ALA A 83 -7.04 1.69 18.22
C ALA A 83 -7.30 2.11 16.76
N HIS A 84 -6.25 2.48 16.02
CA HIS A 84 -6.36 2.84 14.61
C HIS A 84 -6.85 1.65 13.76
N SER A 85 -6.32 0.45 14.02
CA SER A 85 -6.76 -0.79 13.35
C SER A 85 -8.23 -1.11 13.65
N LEU A 86 -8.67 -0.98 14.90
CA LEU A 86 -10.07 -1.16 15.31
C LEU A 86 -11.00 -0.14 14.64
N ILE A 87 -10.59 1.13 14.59
CA ILE A 87 -11.36 2.20 13.92
C ILE A 87 -11.54 1.88 12.43
N GLN A 88 -10.47 1.45 11.74
CA GLN A 88 -10.55 1.08 10.32
C GLN A 88 -11.46 -0.14 10.09
N LEU A 89 -11.38 -1.14 10.96
CA LEU A 89 -12.25 -2.31 10.91
C LEU A 89 -13.73 -1.91 11.08
N ILE A 90 -14.04 -1.10 12.08
CA ILE A 90 -15.40 -0.60 12.34
C ILE A 90 -15.92 0.20 11.14
N LYS A 91 -15.10 1.12 10.59
CA LYS A 91 -15.46 1.89 9.38
C LYS A 91 -15.82 0.97 8.23
N LYS A 92 -15.02 -0.08 7.99
CA LYS A 92 -15.24 -1.04 6.91
C LYS A 92 -16.52 -1.85 7.10
N ILE A 93 -16.84 -2.23 8.33
CA ILE A 93 -18.11 -2.90 8.67
C ILE A 93 -19.29 -1.99 8.35
N ILE A 94 -19.27 -0.75 8.84
CA ILE A 94 -20.36 0.23 8.63
C ILE A 94 -20.57 0.52 7.14
N SER A 95 -19.50 0.75 6.38
CA SER A 95 -19.59 0.98 4.93
C SER A 95 -20.13 -0.24 4.18
N SER A 96 -19.79 -1.46 4.60
CA SER A 96 -20.31 -2.69 3.98
C SER A 96 -21.81 -2.91 4.29
N SER A 97 -22.27 -2.47 5.46
CA SER A 97 -23.70 -2.51 5.83
C SER A 97 -24.54 -1.45 5.12
N SER A 98 -23.92 -0.43 4.54
CA SER A 98 -24.60 0.67 3.83
C SER A 98 -24.91 0.33 2.37
N SER A 99 -24.23 -0.67 1.80
CA SER A 99 -24.40 -1.11 0.41
C SER A 99 -25.57 -2.07 0.16
N SER A 100 -26.27 -2.55 1.21
CA SER A 100 -27.40 -3.46 1.09
C SER A 100 -28.78 -2.78 1.01
N SER A 101 -28.84 -1.44 1.00
CA SER A 101 -30.10 -0.69 0.87
C SER A 101 -30.15 0.12 -0.43
N SER A 102 -30.01 -0.55 -1.58
CA SER A 102 -30.47 0.05 -2.83
C SER A 102 -31.21 -0.94 -3.73
N SER A 103 -32.48 -0.58 -3.99
CA SER A 103 -33.41 -1.04 -5.03
C SER A 103 -34.09 -2.41 -4.88
N SER A 104 -35.41 -2.38 -4.65
CA SER A 104 -36.36 -2.43 -5.78
C SER A 104 -37.77 -2.07 -5.32
N SER A 105 -38.20 -0.87 -5.71
CA SER A 105 -39.61 -0.48 -5.80
C SER A 105 -40.31 -1.32 -6.87
N SER A 106 -41.37 -2.03 -6.48
CA SER A 106 -42.36 -2.54 -7.43
C SER A 106 -43.75 -2.35 -6.83
N SER A 107 -44.39 -1.27 -7.24
CA SER A 107 -45.83 -1.06 -7.17
C SER A 107 -46.53 -2.12 -8.01
N SER A 108 -47.50 -2.82 -7.43
CA SER A 108 -48.48 -3.61 -8.18
C SER A 108 -49.80 -3.61 -7.41
N SER A 109 -50.77 -2.97 -8.03
CA SER A 109 -52.17 -2.86 -7.64
C SER A 109 -52.87 -4.22 -7.58
N VAL A 110 -54.09 -4.17 -7.02
CA VAL A 110 -55.23 -5.11 -7.12
C VAL A 110 -55.27 -6.25 -6.09
N ASN A 111 -56.17 -6.12 -5.11
CA ASN A 111 -57.49 -6.73 -5.24
C ASN A 111 -58.44 -6.22 -4.15
N ALA A 112 -59.56 -5.64 -4.59
CA ALA A 112 -60.78 -5.58 -3.80
C ALA A 112 -61.59 -6.83 -4.14
N SER A 113 -62.07 -7.56 -3.13
CA SER A 113 -63.28 -8.38 -3.23
C SER A 113 -63.81 -8.77 -1.85
N PRO A 114 -65.11 -9.08 -1.76
CA PRO A 114 -65.96 -8.77 -0.60
C PRO A 114 -66.54 -10.00 0.11
N SER A 115 -67.29 -9.71 1.19
CA SER A 115 -68.32 -10.52 1.86
C SER A 115 -67.90 -11.81 2.56
#